data_AF-A0A2E3SK26-F1
#
_entry.id   AF-A0A2E3SK26-F1
#
_cell.length_a   1.000
_cell.length_b   1.000
_cell.length_c   1.000
_cell.angle_alpha   90.00
_cell.angle_beta   90.00
_cell.angle_gamma   90.00
#
_symmetry.space_group_name_H-M   'P 1'
#
loop_
_entity.id
_entity.type
_entity.pdbx_description
1 polymer ?
#
loop_
_entity_poly.entity_id
_entity_poly.type
_entity_poly.pdbx_seq_one_letter_code
_entity_poly.pdbx_strand_id
1 'polypeptide(L)'
;MFCRINKYIVEKKSITLLFIISGLVPFYLESFLVYFVHLNDSTLLSTVSEMSYLYGALIVSFLSGMQWQRAIKSKTDKLTLIIPMVPFFFIWFYDANFFLKKEFVIIACLSFSLFIDLKFFKNYLTKDFLKLRFIVTTLAIFSYLI
;
A
#
# COMPACT_ATOMS: atom_id res chain seq x y z
N MET A 1 28.49 24.18 16.17
CA MET A 1 27.87 23.98 14.84
C MET A 1 27.23 22.59 14.65
N PHE A 2 27.24 21.68 15.63
CA PHE A 2 26.59 20.36 15.55
C PHE A 2 25.11 20.32 15.96
N CYS A 3 24.60 21.34 16.67
CA CYS A 3 23.21 21.36 17.16
C CYS A 3 22.17 21.71 16.06
N ARG A 4 22.59 22.33 14.95
CA ARG A 4 21.68 22.68 13.83
C ARG A 4 21.37 21.50 12.90
N ILE A 5 22.26 20.50 12.80
CA ILE A 5 22.07 19.36 11.88
C ILE A 5 20.95 18.44 12.39
N ASN A 6 20.81 18.30 13.71
CA ASN A 6 19.81 17.39 14.29
C ASN A 6 18.37 17.91 14.10
N LYS A 7 18.17 19.24 14.07
CA LYS A 7 16.85 19.85 13.88
C LYS A 7 16.29 19.64 12.46
N TYR A 8 17.17 19.71 11.45
CA TYR A 8 16.81 19.45 10.05
C TYR A 8 16.42 17.99 9.77
N ILE A 9 17.01 17.03 10.50
CA ILE A 9 16.69 15.60 10.36
C ILE A 9 15.32 15.29 11.00
N VAL A 10 14.98 15.95 12.11
CA VAL A 10 13.70 15.76 12.80
C VAL A 10 12.51 16.35 12.03
N GLU A 11 12.65 17.55 11.44
CA GLU A 11 11.60 18.16 10.61
C GLU A 11 11.28 17.32 9.36
N LYS A 12 12.31 16.79 8.68
CA LYS A 12 12.14 15.98 7.47
C LYS A 12 11.40 14.65 7.75
N LYS A 13 11.58 14.10 8.97
CA LYS A 13 10.88 12.90 9.43
C LYS A 13 9.38 13.15 9.63
N SER A 14 9.01 14.32 10.19
CA SER A 14 7.61 14.72 10.41
C SER A 14 6.82 14.86 9.09
N ILE A 15 7.40 15.55 8.10
CA ILE A 15 6.76 15.75 6.78
C ILE A 15 6.57 14.42 6.04
N THR A 16 7.56 13.53 6.10
CA THR A 16 7.47 12.20 5.47
C THR A 16 6.34 11.36 6.07
N LEU A 17 6.17 11.46 7.39
CA LEU A 17 5.11 10.75 8.11
C LEU A 17 3.72 11.29 7.73
N LEU A 18 3.61 12.62 7.54
CA LEU A 18 2.36 13.28 7.13
C LEU A 18 1.89 12.82 5.74
N PHE A 19 2.80 12.75 4.76
CA PHE A 19 2.47 12.24 3.41
C PHE A 19 2.04 10.77 3.40
N ILE A 20 2.55 9.98 4.35
CA ILE A 20 2.22 8.56 4.44
C ILE A 20 0.86 8.36 5.10
N ILE A 21 0.56 9.13 6.15
CA ILE A 21 -0.78 9.16 6.74
C ILE A 21 -1.81 9.67 5.72
N SER A 22 -1.48 10.67 4.91
CA SER A 22 -2.39 11.16 3.88
C SER A 22 -2.67 10.11 2.80
N GLY A 23 -1.71 9.23 2.52
CA GLY A 23 -1.92 8.07 1.64
C GLY A 23 -2.86 7.01 2.19
N LEU A 24 -3.16 6.99 3.50
CA LEU A 24 -4.15 6.08 4.07
C LEU A 24 -5.58 6.60 3.99
N VAL A 25 -5.77 7.89 3.71
CA VAL A 25 -7.09 8.55 3.71
C VAL A 25 -8.10 7.86 2.80
N PRO A 26 -7.78 7.48 1.54
CA PRO A 26 -8.78 6.86 0.67
C PRO A 26 -9.27 5.50 1.16
N PHE A 27 -8.46 4.75 1.93
CA PHE A 27 -8.86 3.46 2.48
C PHE A 27 -9.95 3.62 3.55
N TYR A 28 -9.79 4.60 4.44
CA TYR A 28 -10.67 4.83 5.60
C TYR A 28 -11.85 5.77 5.29
N LEU A 29 -11.95 6.30 4.08
CA LEU A 29 -12.95 7.31 3.72
C LEU A 29 -14.37 6.80 3.95
N GLU A 30 -14.66 5.57 3.55
CA GLU A 30 -15.98 4.94 3.70
C GLU A 30 -16.39 4.85 5.17
N SER A 31 -15.55 4.20 6.00
CA SER A 31 -15.81 4.04 7.43
C SER A 31 -15.96 5.38 8.14
N PHE A 32 -15.20 6.39 7.71
CA PHE A 32 -15.32 7.75 8.24
C PHE A 32 -16.69 8.38 7.93
N LEU A 33 -17.19 8.25 6.70
CA LEU A 33 -18.49 8.80 6.29
C LEU A 33 -19.65 8.12 7.04
N VAL A 34 -19.59 6.80 7.24
CA VAL A 34 -20.61 6.05 7.98
C VAL A 34 -20.61 6.43 9.46
N TYR A 35 -19.44 6.39 10.10
CA TYR A 35 -19.35 6.50 11.56
C TYR A 35 -19.42 7.94 12.07
N PHE A 36 -18.76 8.88 11.40
CA PHE A 36 -18.67 10.26 11.87
C PHE A 36 -19.70 11.19 11.24
N VAL A 37 -20.01 11.00 9.95
CA VAL A 37 -20.95 11.89 9.22
C VAL A 37 -22.38 11.34 9.24
N HIS A 38 -22.59 10.09 9.66
CA HIS A 38 -23.88 9.39 9.63
C HIS A 38 -24.55 9.44 8.24
N LEU A 39 -23.73 9.37 7.19
CA LEU A 39 -24.22 9.28 5.82
C LEU A 39 -24.70 7.85 5.55
N ASN A 40 -25.99 7.73 5.21
CA ASN A 40 -26.64 6.45 4.86
C ASN A 40 -27.04 6.38 3.38
N ASP A 41 -26.51 7.27 2.52
CA ASP A 41 -26.77 7.22 1.08
C ASP A 41 -26.01 6.05 0.44
N SER A 42 -26.74 4.99 0.12
CA SER A 42 -26.21 3.76 -0.49
C SER A 42 -25.44 4.00 -1.80
N THR A 43 -25.81 5.01 -2.59
CA THR A 43 -25.17 5.27 -3.89
C THR A 43 -23.78 5.90 -3.69
N LEU A 44 -23.71 6.89 -2.82
CA LEU A 44 -22.46 7.56 -2.45
C LEU A 44 -21.50 6.57 -1.77
N LEU A 45 -22.00 5.76 -0.84
CA LEU A 45 -21.21 4.72 -0.17
C LEU A 45 -20.60 3.73 -1.16
N SER A 46 -21.39 3.21 -2.10
CA SER A 46 -20.89 2.30 -3.14
C SER A 46 -19.84 2.93 -4.06
N THR A 47 -19.96 4.23 -4.33
CA THR A 47 -18.98 4.95 -5.15
C THR A 47 -17.67 5.12 -4.39
N VAL A 48 -17.75 5.45 -3.10
CA VAL A 48 -16.57 5.60 -2.23
C VAL A 48 -15.84 4.27 -2.05
N SER A 49 -16.55 3.16 -1.86
CA SER A 49 -15.95 1.85 -1.73
C SER A 49 -15.22 1.43 -3.01
N GLU A 50 -15.82 1.66 -4.19
CA GLU A 50 -15.17 1.39 -5.46
C GLU A 50 -13.91 2.24 -5.68
N MET A 51 -13.94 3.52 -5.26
CA MET A 51 -12.76 4.39 -5.29
C MET A 51 -11.66 3.90 -4.34
N SER A 52 -12.02 3.36 -3.18
CA SER A 52 -11.08 2.72 -2.26
C SER A 52 -10.45 1.47 -2.87
N TYR A 53 -11.22 0.63 -3.58
CA TYR A 53 -10.69 -0.55 -4.27
C TYR A 53 -9.75 -0.18 -5.41
N LEU A 54 -10.15 0.79 -6.24
CA LEU A 54 -9.32 1.31 -7.32
C LEU A 54 -8.02 1.90 -6.77
N TYR A 55 -8.10 2.66 -5.67
CA TYR A 55 -6.91 3.19 -5.00
C TYR A 55 -5.99 2.07 -4.49
N GLY A 56 -6.56 1.03 -3.87
CA GLY A 56 -5.81 -0.17 -3.47
C GLY A 56 -5.09 -0.83 -4.65
N ALA A 57 -5.76 -0.96 -5.80
CA ALA A 57 -5.19 -1.51 -7.01
C ALA A 57 -4.04 -0.67 -7.59
N LEU A 58 -4.19 0.65 -7.57
CA LEU A 58 -3.13 1.59 -7.97
C LEU A 58 -1.93 1.50 -7.03
N ILE A 59 -2.16 1.42 -5.71
CA ILE A 59 -1.09 1.27 -4.73
C ILE A 59 -0.34 -0.03 -4.98
N VAL A 60 -1.01 -1.17 -5.11
CA VAL A 60 -0.35 -2.46 -5.44
C VAL A 60 0.47 -2.32 -6.72
N SER A 61 -0.08 -1.72 -7.77
CA SER A 61 0.61 -1.53 -9.04
C SER A 61 1.88 -0.68 -8.91
N PHE A 62 1.81 0.42 -8.16
CA PHE A 62 2.94 1.28 -7.87
C PHE A 62 4.05 0.53 -7.10
N LEU A 63 3.66 -0.29 -6.13
CA LEU A 63 4.60 -1.08 -5.32
C LEU A 63 5.31 -2.14 -6.14
N SER A 64 4.57 -2.87 -6.99
CA SER A 64 5.11 -3.79 -7.97
C SER A 64 6.13 -3.13 -8.89
N GLY A 65 5.83 -1.93 -9.39
CA GLY A 65 6.75 -1.16 -10.22
C GLY A 65 8.06 -0.80 -9.48
N MET A 66 7.96 -0.34 -8.23
CA MET A 66 9.16 -0.05 -7.41
C MET A 66 9.99 -1.30 -7.13
N GLN A 67 9.34 -2.42 -6.82
CA GLN A 67 10.01 -3.70 -6.58
C GLN A 67 10.71 -4.21 -7.85
N TRP A 68 10.06 -4.06 -9.00
CA TRP A 68 10.64 -4.43 -10.29
C TRP A 68 11.85 -3.57 -10.64
N GLN A 69 11.79 -2.24 -10.43
CA GLN A 69 12.94 -1.36 -10.61
C GLN A 69 14.15 -1.81 -9.76
N ARG A 70 13.90 -2.24 -8.52
CA ARG A 70 14.96 -2.78 -7.64
C ARG A 70 15.51 -4.09 -8.19
N ALA A 71 14.66 -5.00 -8.67
CA ALA A 71 15.07 -6.26 -9.29
C ALA A 71 16.01 -6.06 -10.49
N ILE A 72 15.73 -5.06 -11.33
CA ILE A 72 16.57 -4.69 -12.47
C ILE A 72 17.93 -4.15 -11.96
N LYS A 73 17.91 -3.22 -11.01
CA LYS A 73 19.13 -2.60 -10.46
C LYS A 73 20.03 -3.61 -9.76
N SER A 74 19.45 -4.62 -9.12
CA SER A 74 20.20 -5.65 -8.41
C SER A 74 20.81 -6.71 -9.34
N LYS A 75 20.59 -6.65 -10.67
CA LYS A 75 21.01 -7.66 -11.66
C LYS A 75 20.71 -9.09 -11.20
N THR A 76 19.55 -9.26 -10.55
CA THR A 76 19.15 -10.54 -9.99
C THR A 76 18.67 -11.51 -11.07
N ASP A 77 18.56 -12.79 -10.71
CA ASP A 77 18.11 -13.84 -11.62
C ASP A 77 16.78 -13.52 -12.31
N LYS A 78 16.53 -14.12 -13.47
CA LYS A 78 15.29 -13.91 -14.24
C LYS A 78 14.02 -14.19 -13.42
N LEU A 79 14.10 -15.08 -12.43
CA LEU A 79 12.97 -15.39 -11.54
C LEU A 79 12.60 -14.22 -10.62
N THR A 80 13.56 -13.52 -10.02
CA THR A 80 13.30 -12.39 -9.13
C THR A 80 12.83 -11.14 -9.87
N LEU A 81 13.06 -11.07 -11.18
CA LEU A 81 12.46 -10.07 -12.07
C LEU A 81 10.95 -10.25 -12.26
N ILE A 82 10.46 -11.49 -12.23
CA ILE A 82 9.03 -11.78 -12.48
C ILE A 82 8.19 -11.64 -11.21
N ILE A 83 8.77 -11.96 -10.04
CA ILE A 83 8.06 -11.96 -8.75
C ILE A 83 7.28 -10.66 -8.47
N PRO A 84 7.85 -9.45 -8.65
CA PRO A 84 7.12 -8.19 -8.45
C PRO A 84 5.91 -7.98 -9.36
N MET A 85 5.90 -8.59 -10.55
CA MET A 85 4.84 -8.44 -11.54
C MET A 85 3.62 -9.32 -11.23
N VAL A 86 3.78 -10.37 -10.44
CA VAL A 86 2.67 -11.24 -10.03
C VAL A 86 1.52 -10.47 -9.36
N PRO A 87 1.75 -9.67 -8.28
CA PRO A 87 0.68 -8.90 -7.67
C PRO A 87 0.13 -7.80 -8.59
N PHE A 88 0.92 -7.27 -9.52
CA PHE A 88 0.45 -6.31 -10.53
C PHE A 88 -0.57 -6.94 -11.47
N PHE A 89 -0.30 -8.12 -12.04
CA PHE A 89 -1.28 -8.76 -12.92
C PHE A 89 -2.49 -9.27 -12.13
N PHE A 90 -2.26 -9.80 -10.92
CA PHE A 90 -3.35 -10.37 -10.11
C PHE A 90 -4.34 -9.31 -9.62
N ILE A 91 -3.88 -8.10 -9.27
CA ILE A 91 -4.76 -7.09 -8.71
C ILE A 91 -5.82 -6.59 -9.69
N TRP A 92 -5.54 -6.55 -11.00
CA TRP A 92 -6.53 -6.12 -12.00
C TRP A 92 -7.69 -7.11 -12.20
N PHE A 93 -7.57 -8.32 -11.66
CA PHE A 93 -8.69 -9.26 -11.57
C PHE A 93 -9.63 -8.96 -10.38
N TYR A 94 -9.44 -7.85 -9.64
CA TYR A 94 -10.33 -7.50 -8.53
C TYR A 94 -11.79 -7.29 -8.96
N ASP A 95 -12.02 -6.81 -10.18
CA ASP A 95 -13.37 -6.58 -10.73
C ASP A 95 -13.85 -7.71 -11.65
N ALA A 96 -13.00 -8.72 -11.88
CA ALA A 96 -13.50 -9.96 -12.44
C ALA A 96 -14.40 -10.59 -11.37
N ASN A 97 -15.66 -10.87 -11.68
CA ASN A 97 -16.64 -11.56 -10.83
C ASN A 97 -16.22 -13.02 -10.53
N PHE A 98 -14.99 -13.21 -10.08
CA PHE A 98 -14.43 -14.46 -9.63
C PHE A 98 -15.00 -14.77 -8.24
N PHE A 99 -14.80 -16.00 -7.76
CA PHE A 99 -15.33 -16.48 -6.48
C PHE A 99 -14.87 -15.69 -5.22
N LEU A 100 -13.97 -14.71 -5.36
CA LEU A 100 -13.40 -13.94 -4.25
C LEU A 100 -14.00 -12.53 -4.22
N LYS A 101 -14.39 -12.06 -3.03
CA LYS A 101 -14.80 -10.66 -2.86
C LYS A 101 -13.63 -9.71 -3.15
N LYS A 102 -13.93 -8.50 -3.65
CA LYS A 102 -12.95 -7.48 -4.08
C LYS A 102 -11.91 -7.18 -2.99
N GLU A 103 -12.35 -7.09 -1.74
CA GLU A 103 -11.53 -6.82 -0.56
C GLU A 103 -10.43 -7.87 -0.40
N PHE A 104 -10.77 -9.15 -0.55
CA PHE A 104 -9.82 -10.25 -0.37
C PHE A 104 -8.72 -10.25 -1.44
N VAL A 105 -9.04 -9.88 -2.68
CA VAL A 105 -8.06 -9.77 -3.76
C VAL A 105 -7.03 -8.68 -3.43
N ILE A 106 -7.50 -7.52 -2.97
CA ILE A 106 -6.63 -6.40 -2.59
C ILE A 106 -5.79 -6.75 -1.36
N ILE A 107 -6.39 -7.31 -0.32
CA ILE A 107 -5.69 -7.76 0.90
C ILE A 107 -4.60 -8.78 0.55
N ALA A 108 -4.90 -9.76 -0.30
CA ALA A 108 -3.94 -10.77 -0.74
C ALA A 108 -2.77 -10.13 -1.51
N CYS A 109 -3.05 -9.20 -2.43
CA CYS A 109 -2.01 -8.51 -3.20
C CYS A 109 -1.12 -7.62 -2.34
N LEU A 110 -1.70 -6.84 -1.42
CA LEU A 110 -0.94 -6.01 -0.49
C LEU A 110 -0.04 -6.86 0.42
N SER A 111 -0.58 -7.97 0.94
CA SER A 111 0.17 -8.92 1.76
C SER A 111 1.31 -9.57 0.98
N PHE A 112 1.05 -9.97 -0.26
CA PHE A 112 2.06 -10.56 -1.14
C PHE A 112 3.15 -9.55 -1.51
N SER A 113 2.78 -8.29 -1.80
CA SER A 113 3.74 -7.21 -2.04
C SER A 113 4.64 -6.98 -0.82
N LEU A 114 4.10 -6.99 0.39
CA LEU A 114 4.91 -6.88 1.61
C LEU A 114 5.84 -8.09 1.80
N PHE A 115 5.35 -9.30 1.52
CA PHE A 115 6.17 -10.51 1.57
C PHE A 115 7.37 -10.43 0.62
N ILE A 116 7.18 -9.90 -0.59
CA ILE A 116 8.26 -9.67 -1.56
C ILE A 116 9.32 -8.72 -0.99
N ASP A 117 8.90 -7.59 -0.41
CA ASP A 117 9.82 -6.62 0.20
C ASP A 117 10.64 -7.26 1.35
N LEU A 118 10.00 -8.04 2.21
CA LEU A 118 10.63 -8.67 3.37
C LEU A 118 11.58 -9.82 3.01
N LYS A 119 11.28 -10.59 1.96
CA LYS A 119 12.07 -11.77 1.60
C LYS A 119 13.17 -11.46 0.59
N PHE A 120 12.86 -10.69 -0.46
CA PHE A 120 13.77 -10.48 -1.58
C PHE A 120 14.53 -9.15 -1.51
N PHE A 121 13.92 -8.11 -0.95
CA PHE A 121 14.51 -6.76 -0.94
C PHE A 121 14.92 -6.24 0.43
N LYS A 122 14.94 -7.11 1.45
CA LYS A 122 15.31 -6.76 2.83
C LYS A 122 16.66 -6.04 2.93
N ASN A 123 17.64 -6.48 2.14
CA ASN A 123 19.00 -5.94 2.16
C ASN A 123 19.14 -4.61 1.40
N TYR A 124 18.20 -4.30 0.51
CA TYR A 124 18.19 -3.04 -0.27
C TYR A 124 17.44 -1.92 0.44
N LEU A 125 16.55 -2.27 1.36
CA LEU A 125 15.70 -1.32 2.08
C LEU A 125 16.28 -1.00 3.45
N THR A 126 16.18 0.27 3.85
CA THR A 126 16.52 0.66 5.22
C THR A 126 15.52 0.04 6.20
N LYS A 127 15.99 -0.32 7.41
CA LYS A 127 15.15 -0.93 8.45
C LYS A 127 13.93 -0.05 8.78
N ASP A 128 14.10 1.26 8.77
CA ASP A 128 13.02 2.21 9.04
C ASP A 128 11.97 2.22 7.93
N PHE A 129 12.38 2.13 6.66
CA PHE A 129 11.43 2.02 5.56
C PHE A 129 10.63 0.71 5.63
N LEU A 130 11.28 -0.41 5.96
CA LEU A 130 10.58 -1.69 6.12
C LEU A 130 9.58 -1.67 7.28
N LYS A 131 9.93 -1.07 8.43
CA LYS A 131 9.00 -0.90 9.55
C LYS A 131 7.79 -0.06 9.16
N LEU A 132 8.03 1.05 8.48
CA LEU A 132 6.99 1.96 8.02
C LEU A 132 6.08 1.29 6.99
N ARG A 133 6.69 0.58 6.03
CA ARG A 133 6.01 -0.24 5.03
C ARG A 133 5.04 -1.23 5.69
N PHE A 134 5.54 -1.96 6.69
CA PHE A 134 4.75 -2.92 7.46
C PHE A 134 3.55 -2.26 8.12
N ILE A 135 3.77 -1.19 8.89
CA ILE A 135 2.69 -0.46 9.61
C ILE A 135 1.62 0.03 8.63
N VAL A 136 2.02 0.66 7.53
CA VAL A 136 1.07 1.23 6.55
C VAL A 136 0.26 0.14 5.87
N THR A 137 0.90 -0.95 5.45
CA THR A 137 0.17 -2.07 4.83
C THR A 137 -0.77 -2.76 5.81
N THR A 138 -0.38 -2.91 7.08
CA THR A 138 -1.28 -3.48 8.09
C THR A 138 -2.48 -2.60 8.37
N LEU A 139 -2.30 -1.27 8.39
CA LEU A 139 -3.40 -0.31 8.53
C LEU A 139 -4.33 -0.36 7.30
N ALA A 140 -3.78 -0.35 6.09
CA ALA A 140 -4.58 -0.46 4.87
C ALA A 140 -5.40 -1.76 4.82
N ILE A 141 -4.80 -2.90 5.21
CA ILE A 141 -5.52 -4.19 5.30
C ILE A 141 -6.64 -4.11 6.34
N PHE A 142 -6.36 -3.51 7.51
CA PHE A 142 -7.35 -3.37 8.56
C PHE A 142 -8.55 -2.53 8.12
N SER A 143 -8.33 -1.53 7.27
CA SER A 143 -9.40 -0.69 6.70
C SER A 143 -10.44 -1.47 5.88
N TYR A 144 -10.05 -2.59 5.26
CA TYR A 144 -10.97 -3.44 4.49
C TYR A 144 -11.67 -4.51 5.34
N LEU A 145 -11.29 -4.64 6.61
CA LEU A 145 -11.87 -5.60 7.56
C LEU A 145 -12.89 -4.96 8.51
N ILE A 146 -12.92 -3.63 8.59
CA ILE A 146 -13.88 -2.82 9.36
C ILE A 146 -15.12 -2.60 8.49
#